data_AF-A0A4Q1KN18-F1
#
_entry.id   AF-A0A4Q1KN18-F1
#
_cell.length_a   1.000
_cell.length_b   1.000
_cell.length_c   1.000
_cell.angle_alpha   90.00
_cell.angle_beta   90.00
_cell.angle_gamma   90.00
#
_symmetry.space_group_name_H-M   'P 1'
#
loop_
_entity.id
_entity.type
_entity.pdbx_description
1 polymer ?
#
loop_
_entity_poly.entity_id
_entity_poly.type
_entity_poly.pdbx_seq_one_letter_code
_entity_poly.pdbx_strand_id
1 'polypeptide(L)'
;MITLPLAFIFYLSLKEVFTSILIYIAITLILVIWSYLEEYYGYKRHCNIVESDAFRKLIQKGFSIERENDFVGINGVYKNYLFDIYYDWLTITNTRNSKAIVLNIYFDPPKFVNGDTNHKLLEDISKRNITSTWSFKPYNFRWREGNLMMNNPVGIRNPNYDFIVKRMDIVIDILKKENLQPVEKSIVLKRREIIKHALVPEIVVYFNETDINND
;
A
#
# COMPACT_ATOMS: atom_id res chain seq x y z
N MET A 1 -6.82 -23.21 -0.31
CA MET A 1 -6.75 -24.50 -1.04
C MET A 1 -5.32 -25.07 -1.09
N ILE A 2 -4.55 -24.99 0.02
CA ILE A 2 -3.16 -25.51 0.16
C ILE A 2 -3.06 -26.54 1.30
N THR A 3 -4.14 -26.71 2.08
CA THR A 3 -4.16 -27.52 3.32
C THR A 3 -4.36 -29.02 3.09
N LEU A 4 -5.11 -29.41 2.06
CA LEU A 4 -5.31 -30.82 1.67
C LEU A 4 -3.99 -31.57 1.35
N PRO A 5 -3.05 -31.02 0.55
CA PRO A 5 -1.81 -31.72 0.24
C PRO A 5 -0.89 -31.88 1.47
N LEU A 6 -0.92 -30.96 2.44
CA LEU A 6 -0.14 -31.07 3.68
C LEU A 6 -0.58 -32.26 4.54
N ALA A 7 -1.90 -32.42 4.75
CA ALA A 7 -2.45 -33.56 5.50
C ALA A 7 -2.12 -34.91 4.81
N PHE A 8 -2.18 -34.95 3.47
CA PHE A 8 -1.84 -36.13 2.69
C PHE A 8 -0.33 -36.48 2.77
N ILE A 9 0.55 -35.47 2.74
CA ILE A 9 2.00 -35.65 2.91
C ILE A 9 2.33 -36.19 4.31
N PHE A 10 1.68 -35.68 5.36
CA PHE A 10 1.86 -36.18 6.73
C PHE A 10 1.33 -37.61 6.90
N TYR A 11 0.22 -37.96 6.25
CA TYR A 11 -0.29 -39.33 6.23
C TYR A 11 0.68 -40.30 5.56
N LEU A 12 1.22 -39.94 4.38
CA LEU A 12 2.19 -40.76 3.66
C LEU A 12 3.50 -40.97 4.43
N SER A 13 3.89 -39.98 5.24
CA SER A 13 5.16 -39.98 5.98
C SER A 13 5.08 -40.76 7.30
N LEU A 14 3.98 -40.63 8.06
CA LEU A 14 3.86 -41.24 9.39
C LEU A 14 3.17 -42.60 9.36
N LYS A 15 2.42 -42.92 8.29
CA LYS A 15 1.60 -44.15 8.14
C LYS A 15 0.58 -44.40 9.27
N GLU A 16 0.45 -43.46 10.22
CA GLU A 16 -0.50 -43.48 11.32
C GLU A 16 -1.49 -42.33 11.16
N VAL A 17 -2.73 -42.67 10.79
CA VAL A 17 -3.80 -41.69 10.49
C VAL A 17 -4.01 -40.71 11.66
N PHE A 18 -4.06 -41.22 12.88
CA PHE A 18 -4.37 -40.42 14.07
C PHE A 18 -3.28 -39.38 14.36
N THR A 19 -2.01 -39.81 14.34
CA THR A 19 -0.84 -38.94 14.56
C THR A 19 -0.73 -37.86 13.47
N SER A 20 -0.99 -38.22 12.21
CA SER A 20 -1.01 -37.26 11.09
C SER A 20 -2.12 -36.20 11.24
N ILE A 21 -3.31 -36.60 11.67
CA ILE A 21 -4.43 -35.68 11.93
C ILE A 21 -4.09 -34.72 13.08
N LEU A 22 -3.53 -35.22 14.18
CA LEU A 22 -3.13 -34.39 15.32
C LEU A 22 -2.08 -33.35 14.93
N ILE A 23 -1.05 -33.74 14.18
CA ILE A 23 -0.02 -32.82 13.69
C ILE A 23 -0.61 -31.78 12.75
N TYR A 24 -1.51 -32.19 11.84
CA TYR A 24 -2.20 -31.25 10.95
C TYR A 24 -3.02 -30.22 11.72
N ILE A 25 -3.78 -30.64 12.74
CA ILE A 25 -4.55 -29.73 13.60
C ILE A 25 -3.61 -28.77 14.33
N ALA A 26 -2.52 -29.27 14.91
CA ALA A 26 -1.54 -28.44 15.61
C ALA A 26 -0.90 -27.39 14.69
N ILE A 27 -0.47 -27.77 13.49
CA ILE A 27 0.10 -26.84 12.51
C ILE A 27 -0.93 -25.80 12.07
N THR A 28 -2.16 -26.24 11.78
CA THR A 28 -3.24 -25.32 11.38
C THR A 28 -3.53 -24.31 12.47
N LEU A 29 -3.59 -24.75 13.73
CA LEU A 29 -3.81 -23.88 14.88
C LEU A 29 -2.66 -22.87 15.07
N ILE A 30 -1.40 -23.31 14.90
CA ILE A 30 -0.24 -22.42 14.91
C ILE A 30 -0.34 -21.36 13.80
N LEU A 31 -0.68 -21.77 12.57
CA LEU A 31 -0.83 -20.84 11.45
C LEU A 31 -1.95 -19.82 11.69
N VAL A 32 -3.10 -20.26 12.20
CA VAL A 32 -4.22 -19.37 12.54
C VAL A 32 -3.81 -18.37 13.61
N ILE A 33 -3.21 -18.82 14.71
CA ILE A 33 -2.72 -17.93 15.78
C ILE A 33 -1.70 -16.94 15.22
N TRP A 34 -0.76 -17.41 14.38
CA TRP A 34 0.24 -16.55 13.77
C TRP A 34 -0.39 -15.47 12.88
N SER A 35 -1.38 -15.82 12.06
CA SER A 35 -2.12 -14.86 11.23
C SER A 35 -2.82 -13.79 12.07
N TYR A 36 -3.52 -14.18 13.14
CA TYR A 36 -4.17 -13.21 14.05
C TYR A 36 -3.16 -12.29 14.72
N LEU A 37 -2.00 -12.82 15.16
CA LEU A 37 -0.95 -12.00 15.74
C LEU A 37 -0.36 -11.03 14.72
N GLU A 38 -0.09 -11.48 13.49
CA GLU A 38 0.44 -10.62 12.43
C GLU A 38 -0.51 -9.47 12.09
N GLU A 39 -1.81 -9.74 12.05
CA GLU A 39 -2.85 -8.74 11.83
C GLU A 39 -2.92 -7.74 12.98
N TYR A 40 -2.98 -8.22 14.23
CA TYR A 40 -3.02 -7.37 15.43
C TYR A 40 -1.78 -6.47 15.54
N TYR A 41 -0.57 -7.02 15.37
CA TYR A 41 0.67 -6.23 15.42
C TYR A 41 0.82 -5.31 14.20
N GLY A 42 0.29 -5.71 13.04
CA GLY A 42 0.23 -4.87 11.84
C GLY A 42 -0.64 -3.63 12.07
N TYR A 43 -1.87 -3.84 12.53
CA TYR A 43 -2.81 -2.77 12.90
C TYR A 43 -2.21 -1.85 13.97
N LYS A 44 -1.69 -2.42 15.06
CA LYS A 44 -1.04 -1.63 16.11
C LYS A 44 0.10 -0.77 15.57
N ARG A 45 0.90 -1.30 14.63
CA ARG A 45 1.98 -0.53 14.01
C ARG A 45 1.46 0.56 13.09
N HIS A 46 0.37 0.32 12.37
CA HIS A 46 -0.30 1.34 11.57
C HIS A 46 -0.75 2.53 12.42
N CYS A 47 -1.49 2.28 13.50
CA CYS A 47 -1.96 3.36 14.37
C CYS A 47 -0.80 4.19 14.95
N ASN A 48 0.33 3.55 15.23
CA ASN A 48 1.52 4.20 15.81
C ASN A 48 2.53 4.71 14.76
N ILE A 49 2.22 4.64 13.46
CA ILE A 49 3.20 5.04 12.43
C ILE A 49 3.51 6.54 12.47
N VAL A 50 2.54 7.37 12.85
CA VAL A 50 2.68 8.83 12.99
C VAL A 50 3.68 9.20 14.08
N GLU A 51 3.90 8.30 15.04
CA GLU A 51 4.91 8.45 16.08
C GLU A 51 6.29 7.97 15.63
N SER A 52 6.44 7.43 14.42
CA SER A 52 7.77 7.10 13.90
C SER A 52 8.61 8.36 13.67
N ASP A 53 9.93 8.25 13.83
CA ASP A 53 10.85 9.37 13.61
C ASP A 53 10.72 9.98 12.21
N ALA A 54 10.43 9.14 11.21
CA ALA A 54 10.24 9.59 9.83
C ALA A 54 9.00 10.49 9.69
N PHE A 55 7.85 10.04 10.21
CA PHE A 55 6.60 10.79 10.14
C PHE A 55 6.68 12.05 10.99
N ARG A 56 7.23 11.99 12.22
CA ARG A 56 7.45 13.18 13.06
C ARG A 56 8.26 14.25 12.35
N LYS A 57 9.35 13.88 11.65
CA LYS A 57 10.17 14.83 10.88
C LYS A 57 9.40 15.41 9.68
N LEU A 58 8.58 14.62 8.98
CA LEU A 58 7.75 15.12 7.88
C LEU A 58 6.66 16.08 8.39
N ILE A 59 6.05 15.78 9.54
CA ILE A 59 5.06 16.66 10.18
C ILE A 59 5.71 17.99 10.57
N GLN A 60 6.93 17.97 11.12
CA GLN A 60 7.72 19.20 11.38
C GLN A 60 8.03 20.01 10.10
N LYS A 61 7.99 19.38 8.91
CA LYS A 61 8.15 20.03 7.61
C LYS A 61 6.83 20.50 6.99
N GLY A 62 5.72 20.44 7.74
CA GLY A 62 4.42 20.96 7.31
C GLY A 62 3.44 19.91 6.79
N PHE A 63 3.75 18.61 6.92
CA PHE A 63 2.76 17.56 6.68
C PHE A 63 1.73 17.54 7.82
N SER A 64 0.46 17.38 7.47
CA SER A 64 -0.65 17.20 8.41
C SER A 64 -0.94 15.72 8.63
N ILE A 65 -1.30 15.35 9.85
CA ILE A 65 -1.81 14.00 10.14
C ILE A 65 -3.24 13.91 9.56
N GLU A 66 -3.53 12.81 8.87
CA GLU A 66 -4.85 12.48 8.37
C GLU A 66 -5.34 11.22 9.09
N ARG A 67 -6.56 11.28 9.63
CA ARG A 67 -7.23 10.17 10.30
C ARG A 67 -8.65 10.07 9.78
N GLU A 68 -9.00 8.90 9.27
CA GLU A 68 -10.34 8.60 8.76
C GLU A 68 -10.66 7.15 9.14
N ASN A 69 -11.63 6.93 10.02
CA ASN A 69 -11.92 5.61 10.60
C ASN A 69 -10.62 4.97 11.16
N ASP A 70 -10.29 3.76 10.73
CA ASP A 70 -9.08 3.03 11.10
C ASP A 70 -7.82 3.43 10.31
N PHE A 71 -7.94 4.32 9.32
CA PHE A 71 -6.81 4.86 8.59
C PHE A 71 -6.06 5.93 9.38
N VAL A 72 -4.73 5.77 9.44
CA VAL A 72 -3.77 6.72 10.00
C VAL A 72 -2.62 6.94 9.02
N GLY A 73 -2.48 8.18 8.57
CA GLY A 73 -1.44 8.58 7.63
C GLY A 73 -1.02 10.05 7.82
N ILE A 74 -0.19 10.52 6.90
CA ILE A 74 0.13 11.94 6.76
C ILE A 74 -0.13 12.40 5.33
N ASN A 75 -0.63 13.62 5.20
CA ASN A 75 -0.85 14.32 3.95
C ASN A 75 -0.02 15.61 3.92
N GLY A 76 0.63 15.92 2.81
CA GLY A 76 1.38 17.16 2.69
C GLY A 76 1.92 17.42 1.30
N VAL A 77 2.34 18.67 1.06
CA VAL A 77 2.93 19.09 -0.21
C VAL A 77 4.44 19.05 -0.10
N TYR A 78 5.09 18.42 -1.08
CA TYR A 78 6.55 18.38 -1.21
C TYR A 78 6.94 18.59 -2.67
N LYS A 79 7.82 19.58 -2.91
CA LYS A 79 8.25 20.01 -4.25
C LYS A 79 7.06 20.23 -5.22
N ASN A 80 6.01 20.89 -4.73
CA ASN A 80 4.74 21.20 -5.40
C ASN A 80 3.81 20.01 -5.66
N TYR A 81 4.16 18.78 -5.28
CA TYR A 81 3.27 17.63 -5.40
C TYR A 81 2.62 17.31 -4.06
N LEU A 82 1.34 16.95 -4.10
CA LEU A 82 0.62 16.45 -2.94
C LEU A 82 0.93 14.96 -2.74
N PHE A 83 1.22 14.60 -1.49
CA PHE A 83 1.44 13.22 -1.06
C PHE A 83 0.49 12.82 0.04
N ASP A 84 0.00 11.58 -0.02
CA ASP A 84 -0.40 10.82 1.17
C ASP A 84 0.62 9.74 1.44
N ILE A 85 0.98 9.57 2.70
CA ILE A 85 1.96 8.58 3.14
C ILE A 85 1.39 7.82 4.33
N TYR A 86 1.35 6.50 4.22
CA TYR A 86 0.81 5.63 5.26
C TYR A 86 1.52 4.28 5.31
N TYR A 87 1.31 3.56 6.40
CA TYR A 87 1.74 2.17 6.55
C TYR A 87 0.58 1.24 6.23
N ASP A 88 0.80 0.21 5.44
CA ASP A 88 -0.21 -0.79 5.12
C ASP A 88 0.39 -2.19 5.39
N TRP A 89 -0.22 -2.94 6.30
CA TRP A 89 0.21 -4.30 6.67
C TRP A 89 -0.54 -5.41 5.94
N LEU A 90 -1.53 -5.03 5.11
CA LEU A 90 -2.29 -5.91 4.24
C LEU A 90 -1.78 -5.85 2.79
N THR A 91 -1.10 -4.75 2.41
CA THR A 91 -0.56 -4.58 1.05
C THR A 91 0.53 -5.62 0.71
N ILE A 92 0.16 -6.57 -0.15
CA ILE A 92 1.08 -7.56 -0.72
C ILE A 92 2.00 -6.89 -1.73
N THR A 93 3.26 -6.66 -1.32
CA THR A 93 4.28 -6.07 -2.19
C THR A 93 5.07 -7.11 -2.96
N ASN A 94 5.31 -8.28 -2.36
CA ASN A 94 5.91 -9.44 -2.99
C ASN A 94 5.53 -10.70 -2.21
N THR A 95 5.94 -11.88 -2.68
CA THR A 95 5.61 -13.18 -2.05
C THR A 95 6.10 -13.34 -0.61
N ARG A 96 7.02 -12.48 -0.12
CA ARG A 96 7.60 -12.55 1.22
C ARG A 96 7.15 -11.42 2.15
N ASN A 97 6.64 -10.32 1.60
CA ASN A 97 6.34 -9.09 2.34
C ASN A 97 4.95 -8.56 1.97
N SER A 98 4.02 -8.68 2.91
CA SER A 98 2.69 -8.05 2.89
C SER A 98 2.62 -6.68 3.56
N LYS A 99 3.78 -6.07 3.85
CA LYS A 99 3.89 -4.85 4.64
C LYS A 99 4.62 -3.78 3.86
N ALA A 100 4.01 -2.60 3.74
CA ALA A 100 4.52 -1.50 2.94
C ALA A 100 4.39 -0.15 3.64
N ILE A 101 5.33 0.75 3.35
CA ILE A 101 5.02 2.17 3.37
C ILE A 101 4.55 2.57 1.98
N VAL A 102 3.33 3.07 1.90
CA VAL A 102 2.68 3.46 0.66
C VAL A 102 2.79 4.97 0.51
N LEU A 103 3.29 5.42 -0.64
CA LEU A 103 3.32 6.82 -1.04
C LEU A 103 2.35 6.99 -2.19
N ASN A 104 1.31 7.78 -1.99
CA ASN A 104 0.36 8.19 -3.02
C ASN A 104 0.69 9.62 -3.43
N ILE A 105 1.13 9.82 -4.68
CA ILE A 105 1.35 11.14 -5.24
C ILE A 105 0.23 11.50 -6.21
N TYR A 106 -0.20 12.76 -6.23
CA TYR A 106 -1.28 13.22 -7.08
C TYR A 106 -0.78 14.12 -8.22
N PHE A 107 -1.39 13.95 -9.40
CA PHE A 107 -1.09 14.73 -10.60
C PHE A 107 -2.36 14.99 -11.41
N ASP A 108 -2.33 15.98 -12.32
CA ASP A 108 -3.41 16.15 -13.29
C ASP A 108 -3.26 15.10 -14.40
N PRO A 109 -4.24 14.19 -14.58
CA PRO A 109 -4.12 13.14 -15.59
C PRO A 109 -4.06 13.76 -16.99
N PRO A 110 -3.36 13.11 -17.93
CA PRO A 110 -3.35 13.56 -19.32
C PRO A 110 -4.78 13.56 -19.88
N LYS A 111 -5.16 14.63 -20.57
CA LYS A 111 -6.50 14.79 -21.15
C LYS A 111 -6.46 14.95 -22.66
N PHE A 112 -7.53 14.54 -23.33
CA PHE A 112 -7.80 14.91 -24.70
C PHE A 112 -8.28 16.37 -24.79
N VAL A 113 -8.37 16.90 -26.02
CA VAL A 113 -8.84 18.27 -26.29
C VAL A 113 -10.28 18.49 -25.79
N ASN A 114 -11.09 17.44 -25.73
CA ASN A 114 -12.46 17.48 -25.22
C ASN A 114 -12.54 17.48 -23.67
N GLY A 115 -11.40 17.36 -22.97
CA GLY A 115 -11.32 17.38 -21.50
C GLY A 115 -11.36 16.00 -20.83
N ASP A 116 -11.64 14.93 -21.58
CA ASP A 116 -11.67 13.56 -21.05
C ASP A 116 -10.26 13.03 -20.79
N THR A 117 -10.10 12.17 -19.78
CA THR A 117 -8.82 11.54 -19.48
C THR A 117 -8.35 10.64 -20.63
N ASN A 118 -7.11 10.83 -21.06
CA ASN A 118 -6.43 9.99 -22.04
C ASN A 118 -5.87 8.72 -21.37
N HIS A 119 -6.76 7.76 -21.14
CA HIS A 119 -6.41 6.48 -20.49
C HIS A 119 -5.34 5.70 -21.25
N LYS A 120 -5.31 5.78 -22.59
CA LYS A 120 -4.30 5.11 -23.41
C LYS A 120 -2.90 5.65 -23.14
N LEU A 121 -2.75 6.98 -23.09
CA LEU A 121 -1.47 7.60 -22.75
C LEU A 121 -1.02 7.24 -21.32
N LEU A 122 -1.97 7.21 -20.37
CA LEU A 122 -1.68 6.79 -19.00
C LEU A 122 -1.23 5.32 -18.92
N GLU A 123 -1.86 4.44 -19.70
CA GLU A 123 -1.47 3.03 -19.82
C GLU A 123 -0.06 2.88 -20.40
N ASP A 124 0.27 3.65 -21.44
CA ASP A 124 1.59 3.66 -22.05
C ASP A 124 2.67 4.19 -21.09
N ILE A 125 2.37 5.26 -20.33
CA ILE A 125 3.23 5.77 -19.24
C ILE A 125 3.45 4.68 -18.20
N SER A 126 2.38 4.00 -17.78
CA SER A 126 2.43 2.92 -16.82
C SER A 126 3.39 1.83 -17.29
N LYS A 127 3.20 1.33 -18.53
CA LYS A 127 4.05 0.30 -19.15
C LYS A 127 5.53 0.67 -19.21
N ARG A 128 5.86 1.92 -19.56
CA ARG A 128 7.26 2.40 -19.61
C ARG A 128 7.92 2.47 -18.23
N ASN A 129 7.11 2.68 -17.19
CA ASN A 129 7.59 2.84 -15.82
C ASN A 129 7.32 1.60 -14.95
N ILE A 130 6.94 0.47 -15.55
CA ILE A 130 6.84 -0.81 -14.83
C ILE A 130 8.23 -1.16 -14.27
N THR A 131 8.30 -1.26 -12.94
CA THR A 131 9.36 -2.02 -12.28
C THR A 131 9.13 -3.48 -12.64
N SER A 132 10.02 -4.08 -13.46
CA SER A 132 9.79 -5.45 -13.92
C SER A 132 9.55 -6.39 -12.74
N THR A 133 8.72 -7.41 -12.93
CA THR A 133 8.45 -8.49 -11.96
C THR A 133 9.71 -9.26 -11.54
N TRP A 134 10.79 -9.12 -12.31
CA TRP A 134 12.12 -9.68 -12.03
C TRP A 134 13.10 -8.66 -11.47
N SER A 135 12.71 -7.39 -11.36
CA SER A 135 13.59 -6.36 -10.83
C SER A 135 13.62 -6.47 -9.31
N PHE A 136 14.83 -6.59 -8.74
CA PHE A 136 15.09 -6.51 -7.30
C PHE A 136 14.85 -5.10 -6.73
N LYS A 137 14.07 -4.25 -7.43
CA LYS A 137 13.77 -2.92 -6.95
C LYS A 137 12.90 -3.07 -5.70
N PRO A 138 13.30 -2.45 -4.58
CA PRO A 138 12.61 -2.61 -3.30
C PRO A 138 11.36 -1.72 -3.26
N TYR A 139 10.58 -1.68 -4.33
CA TYR A 139 9.31 -0.96 -4.47
C TYR A 139 8.58 -1.34 -5.76
N ASN A 140 7.26 -1.21 -5.75
CA ASN A 140 6.40 -1.39 -6.92
C ASN A 140 5.54 -0.16 -7.15
N PHE A 141 5.27 0.14 -8.42
CA PHE A 141 4.36 1.21 -8.82
C PHE A 141 2.99 0.68 -9.22
N ARG A 142 1.95 1.43 -8.88
CA ARG A 142 0.60 1.25 -9.39
C ARG A 142 0.08 2.59 -9.88
N TRP A 143 -0.14 2.69 -11.18
CA TRP A 143 -0.69 3.87 -11.82
C TRP A 143 -2.21 3.85 -11.75
N ARG A 144 -2.81 4.98 -11.38
CA ARG A 144 -4.25 5.22 -11.35
C ARG A 144 -4.55 6.54 -12.05
N GLU A 145 -5.82 6.78 -12.35
CA GLU A 145 -6.25 8.06 -12.88
C GLU A 145 -5.99 9.18 -11.87
N GLY A 146 -5.03 10.06 -12.18
CA GLY A 146 -4.67 11.21 -11.35
C GLY A 146 -3.82 10.90 -10.11
N ASN A 147 -3.34 9.66 -9.97
CA ASN A 147 -2.47 9.26 -8.86
C ASN A 147 -1.44 8.20 -9.28
N LEU A 148 -0.26 8.27 -8.69
CA LEU A 148 0.75 7.21 -8.74
C LEU A 148 1.01 6.72 -7.31
N MET A 149 0.78 5.43 -7.09
CA MET A 149 1.04 4.77 -5.82
C MET A 149 2.36 4.03 -5.89
N MET A 150 3.20 4.23 -4.88
CA MET A 150 4.46 3.51 -4.69
C MET A 150 4.42 2.71 -3.40
N ASN A 151 4.42 1.38 -3.55
CA ASN A 151 4.47 0.45 -2.43
C ASN A 151 5.92 0.15 -2.10
N ASN A 152 6.36 0.47 -0.89
CA ASN A 152 7.72 0.22 -0.43
C ASN A 152 7.71 -0.89 0.62
N PRO A 153 8.11 -2.14 0.29
CA PRO A 153 8.24 -3.22 1.25
C PRO A 153 9.05 -2.78 2.47
N VAL A 154 8.53 -3.03 3.66
CA VAL A 154 9.25 -2.76 4.92
C VAL A 154 9.27 -3.99 5.81
N GLY A 155 10.41 -4.20 6.45
CA GLY A 155 10.55 -5.23 7.48
C GLY A 155 9.94 -4.79 8.81
N ILE A 156 10.40 -5.41 9.90
CA ILE A 156 9.91 -5.18 11.26
C ILE A 156 10.14 -3.73 11.73
N ARG A 157 11.22 -3.08 11.28
CA ARG A 157 11.58 -1.71 11.66
C ARG A 157 10.89 -0.68 10.78
N ASN A 158 10.48 0.43 11.38
CA ASN A 158 9.99 1.59 10.63
C ASN A 158 11.12 2.20 9.79
N PRO A 159 10.85 2.62 8.55
CA PRO A 159 11.85 3.33 7.77
C PRO A 159 12.16 4.68 8.42
N ASN A 160 13.36 5.17 8.16
CA ASN A 160 13.78 6.50 8.60
C ASN A 160 13.31 7.59 7.62
N TYR A 161 13.50 8.84 8.02
CA TYR A 161 13.11 10.01 7.22
C TYR A 161 13.75 10.03 5.83
N ASP A 162 15.07 9.81 5.75
CA ASP A 162 15.81 9.88 4.49
C ASP A 162 15.34 8.81 3.49
N PHE A 163 14.93 7.64 3.99
CA PHE A 163 14.30 6.62 3.17
C PHE A 163 13.04 7.16 2.50
N ILE A 164 12.10 7.73 3.27
CA ILE A 164 10.84 8.24 2.71
C ILE A 164 11.10 9.37 1.71
N VAL A 165 11.95 10.35 2.05
CA VAL A 165 12.29 11.47 1.16
C VAL A 165 12.90 10.97 -0.14
N LYS A 166 13.83 10.01 -0.09
CA LYS A 166 14.41 9.41 -1.30
C LYS A 166 13.35 8.75 -2.19
N ARG A 167 12.30 8.14 -1.61
CA ARG A 167 11.18 7.57 -2.37
C ARG A 167 10.32 8.65 -3.00
N MET A 168 10.02 9.71 -2.27
CA MET A 168 9.29 10.86 -2.81
C MET A 168 10.01 11.48 -4.00
N ASP A 169 11.34 11.67 -3.90
CA ASP A 169 12.15 12.21 -4.98
C ASP A 169 12.11 11.32 -6.24
N ILE A 170 12.23 9.99 -6.09
CA ILE A 170 12.11 9.04 -7.22
C ILE A 170 10.77 9.21 -7.96
N VAL A 171 9.68 9.29 -7.20
CA VAL A 171 8.34 9.40 -7.76
C VAL A 171 8.15 10.74 -8.48
N ILE A 172 8.64 11.84 -7.89
CA ILE A 172 8.61 13.17 -8.52
C ILE A 172 9.41 13.17 -9.82
N ASP A 173 10.59 12.57 -9.84
CA ASP A 173 11.43 12.51 -11.05
C ASP A 173 10.73 11.77 -12.19
N ILE A 174 9.98 10.71 -11.87
CA ILE A 174 9.13 10.01 -12.85
C ILE A 174 8.04 10.93 -13.38
N LEU A 175 7.28 11.60 -12.51
CA LEU A 175 6.21 12.50 -12.95
C LEU A 175 6.73 13.64 -13.82
N LYS A 176 7.85 14.25 -13.44
CA LYS A 176 8.52 15.30 -14.21
C LYS A 176 8.99 14.80 -15.58
N LYS A 177 9.61 13.61 -15.63
CA LYS A 177 10.06 12.99 -16.87
C LYS A 177 8.89 12.75 -17.84
N GLU A 178 7.72 12.38 -17.33
CA GLU A 178 6.51 12.15 -18.11
C GLU A 178 5.67 13.43 -18.31
N ASN A 179 6.19 14.61 -17.90
CA ASN A 179 5.55 15.93 -17.98
C ASN A 179 4.19 16.03 -17.25
N LEU A 180 3.97 15.20 -16.24
CA LEU A 180 2.74 15.20 -15.44
C LEU A 180 2.80 16.33 -14.41
N GLN A 181 1.82 17.23 -14.47
CA GLN A 181 1.79 18.41 -13.61
C GLN A 181 1.21 18.08 -12.23
N PRO A 182 1.67 18.76 -11.17
CA PRO A 182 1.04 18.67 -9.87
C PRO A 182 -0.40 19.18 -9.92
N VAL A 183 -1.23 18.65 -9.03
CA VAL A 183 -2.63 19.08 -8.86
C VAL A 183 -2.81 19.72 -7.48
N GLU A 184 -3.63 20.76 -7.42
CA GLU A 184 -3.93 21.43 -6.16
C GLU A 184 -4.70 20.53 -5.20
N LYS A 185 -4.41 20.65 -3.89
CA LYS A 185 -5.06 19.86 -2.84
C LYS A 185 -6.59 19.98 -2.85
N SER A 186 -7.11 21.18 -3.10
CA SER A 186 -8.56 21.46 -3.20
C SER A 186 -9.23 20.63 -4.30
N ILE A 187 -8.57 20.47 -5.45
CA ILE A 187 -9.05 19.68 -6.58
C ILE A 187 -9.02 18.19 -6.25
N VAL A 188 -7.95 17.71 -5.60
CA VAL A 188 -7.85 16.31 -5.18
C VAL A 188 -8.98 15.95 -4.22
N LEU A 189 -9.24 16.78 -3.21
CA LEU A 189 -10.32 16.56 -2.25
C LEU A 189 -11.69 16.46 -2.94
N LYS A 190 -12.01 17.39 -3.88
CA LYS A 190 -13.25 17.32 -4.67
C LYS A 190 -13.34 16.04 -5.51
N ARG A 191 -12.23 15.63 -6.13
CA ARG A 191 -12.21 14.41 -6.95
C ARG A 191 -12.35 13.14 -6.11
N ARG A 192 -11.87 13.12 -4.85
CA ARG A 192 -12.05 11.99 -3.92
C ARG A 192 -13.53 11.73 -3.60
N GLU A 193 -14.36 12.77 -3.52
CA GLU A 193 -15.81 12.62 -3.30
C GLU A 193 -16.52 11.93 -4.48
N ILE A 194 -16.03 12.17 -5.70
CA ILE A 194 -16.63 11.66 -6.95
C ILE A 194 -16.08 10.27 -7.31
N ILE A 195 -14.77 10.05 -7.15
CA ILE A 195 -14.07 8.83 -7.56
C ILE A 195 -13.33 8.23 -6.37
N LYS A 196 -14.10 7.75 -5.39
CA LYS A 196 -13.57 7.21 -4.11
C LYS A 196 -12.49 6.14 -4.32
N HIS A 197 -12.68 5.22 -5.27
CA HIS A 197 -11.76 4.09 -5.46
C HIS A 197 -10.41 4.44 -6.12
N ALA A 198 -10.33 5.53 -6.88
CA ALA A 198 -9.11 5.87 -7.64
C ALA A 198 -8.16 6.78 -6.86
N LEU A 199 -8.71 7.70 -6.06
CA LEU A 199 -7.97 8.84 -5.49
C LEU A 199 -7.90 8.86 -3.96
N VAL A 200 -8.55 7.93 -3.28
CA VAL A 200 -8.42 7.74 -1.82
C VAL A 200 -7.31 6.70 -1.54
N PRO A 201 -6.55 6.83 -0.43
CA PRO A 201 -5.68 5.75 0.05
C PRO A 201 -6.41 4.41 0.06
N GLU A 202 -5.79 3.38 -0.50
CA GLU A 202 -6.44 2.07 -0.71
C GLU A 202 -6.89 1.44 0.59
N ILE A 203 -6.12 1.66 1.65
CA ILE A 203 -6.42 1.19 3.00
C ILE A 203 -7.76 1.74 3.56
N VAL A 204 -8.19 2.94 3.15
CA VAL A 204 -9.49 3.50 3.55
C VAL A 204 -10.64 2.73 2.92
N VAL A 205 -10.44 2.21 1.70
CA VAL A 205 -11.46 1.40 1.00
C VAL A 205 -11.69 0.09 1.75
N TYR A 206 -10.63 -0.57 2.22
CA TYR A 206 -10.75 -1.80 3.00
C TYR A 206 -11.60 -1.62 4.26
N PHE A 207 -11.37 -0.53 5.00
CA PHE A 207 -12.09 -0.28 6.25
C PHE A 207 -13.55 0.09 6.04
N ASN A 208 -13.86 0.82 4.98
CA ASN A 208 -15.25 1.15 4.66
C ASN A 208 -16.06 -0.06 4.16
N GLU A 209 -15.41 -1.05 3.53
CA GLU A 209 -16.07 -2.30 3.11
C GLU A 209 -16.35 -3.25 4.29
N THR A 210 -15.54 -3.22 5.35
CA THR A 210 -15.81 -3.98 6.58
C THR A 210 -17.02 -3.46 7.36
N ASP A 211 -17.30 -2.15 7.33
CA ASP A 211 -18.47 -1.59 8.03
C ASP A 211 -19.79 -1.96 7.33
N ILE A 212 -19.81 -2.04 5.99
CA ILE A 212 -21.02 -2.38 5.22
C ILE A 212 -21.41 -3.86 5.38
N ASN A 213 -20.47 -4.74 5.70
CA ASN A 213 -20.72 -6.17 5.86
C ASN A 213 -21.02 -6.60 7.31
N ASN A 214 -21.05 -5.65 8.24
CA ASN A 214 -21.32 -5.90 9.67
C ASN A 214 -22.68 -5.34 10.15
N ASP A 215 -23.48 -4.77 9.25
CA ASP A 215 -24.89 -4.38 9.45
C ASP A 215 -25.86 -5.40 8.80
#